data_AF-A0A836TE35-F1
#
_entry.id   AF-A0A836TE35-F1
#
_cell.length_a   1.000
_cell.length_b   1.000
_cell.length_c   1.000
_cell.angle_alpha   90.00
_cell.angle_beta   90.00
_cell.angle_gamma   90.00
#
_symmetry.space_group_name_H-M   'P 1'
#
loop_
_entity.id
_entity.type
_entity.pdbx_description
1 polymer ?
#
loop_
_entity_poly.entity_id
_entity_poly.type
_entity_poly.pdbx_seq_one_letter_code
_entity_poly.pdbx_strand_id
1 'polypeptide(L)'
;YYLGSNVSYNVKKMVENGYLVQERSAHDRRSVRVKVSEKGLNLCDQIETLHQRHITSMSQGIMTQQDLELLNQSLHTLERFWADNLAYGNRVMPDGVSVSAA
;
A
#
# COMPACT_ATOMS: atom_id res chain seq x y z
N TYR A 1 -0.75 -15.65 11.90
CA TYR A 1 -1.42 -15.37 10.62
C TYR A 1 -2.39 -14.20 10.77
N TYR A 2 -1.90 -12.96 10.89
CA TYR A 2 -2.72 -11.72 10.99
C TYR A 2 -1.90 -10.46 10.59
N LEU A 3 -1.12 -10.52 9.51
CA LEU A 3 -0.11 -9.47 9.22
C LEU A 3 -0.32 -8.67 7.92
N GLY A 4 -1.48 -8.75 7.30
CA GLY A 4 -1.85 -7.87 6.19
C GLY A 4 -3.24 -7.34 6.50
N SER A 5 -3.43 -6.02 6.49
CA SER A 5 -4.69 -5.38 6.86
C SER A 5 -5.86 -6.16 6.26
N ASN A 6 -6.74 -6.68 7.10
CA ASN A 6 -7.82 -7.56 6.65
C ASN A 6 -8.71 -6.70 5.73
N VAL A 7 -8.55 -6.84 4.41
CA VAL A 7 -9.20 -5.98 3.41
C VAL A 7 -10.70 -5.93 3.67
N SER A 8 -11.28 -7.06 4.07
CA SER A 8 -12.67 -7.17 4.49
C SER A 8 -13.03 -6.29 5.70
N TYR A 9 -12.15 -6.20 6.70
CA TYR A 9 -12.33 -5.31 7.87
C TYR A 9 -12.27 -3.84 7.46
N ASN A 10 -11.28 -3.47 6.65
CA ASN A 10 -11.13 -2.09 6.18
C ASN A 10 -12.32 -1.68 5.31
N VAL A 11 -12.74 -2.53 4.38
CA VAL A 11 -13.94 -2.30 3.56
C VAL A 11 -15.17 -2.18 4.43
N LYS A 12 -15.37 -3.09 5.40
CA LYS A 12 -16.48 -2.99 6.36
C LYS A 12 -16.48 -1.65 7.10
N LYS A 13 -15.32 -1.22 7.62
CA LYS A 13 -15.21 0.06 8.32
C LYS A 13 -15.44 1.26 7.41
N MET A 14 -14.96 1.22 6.18
CA MET A 14 -15.20 2.28 5.21
C MET A 14 -16.68 2.36 4.80
N VAL A 15 -17.39 1.23 4.73
CA VAL A 15 -18.85 1.20 4.52
C VAL A 15 -19.58 1.74 5.76
N GLU A 16 -19.25 1.28 6.97
CA GLU A 16 -19.85 1.75 8.23
C GLU A 16 -19.69 3.26 8.42
N ASN A 17 -18.57 3.84 7.97
CA ASN A 17 -18.30 5.27 8.04
C ASN A 17 -18.80 6.07 6.81
N GLY A 18 -19.45 5.40 5.86
CA GLY A 18 -20.07 6.03 4.69
C GLY A 18 -19.08 6.49 3.61
N TYR A 19 -17.85 6.00 3.59
CA TYR A 19 -16.86 6.28 2.54
C TYR A 19 -17.00 5.35 1.33
N LEU A 20 -17.57 4.16 1.54
CA LEU A 20 -17.86 3.19 0.48
C LEU A 20 -19.34 2.81 0.49
N VAL A 21 -19.90 2.58 -0.70
CA VAL A 21 -21.20 1.94 -0.91
C VAL A 21 -20.95 0.49 -1.28
N GLN A 22 -21.71 -0.43 -0.68
CA GLN A 22 -21.57 -1.86 -0.89
C GLN A 22 -22.90 -2.47 -1.36
N GLU A 23 -22.87 -3.19 -2.47
CA GLU A 23 -24.04 -3.84 -3.07
C GLU A 23 -23.76 -5.30 -3.38
N ARG A 24 -24.69 -6.19 -3.06
CA ARG A 24 -24.58 -7.60 -3.45
C ARG A 24 -24.81 -7.74 -4.96
N SER A 25 -23.99 -8.56 -5.61
CA SER A 25 -24.21 -8.86 -7.03
C SER A 25 -25.53 -9.63 -7.22
N ALA A 26 -26.33 -9.19 -8.19
CA ALA A 26 -27.59 -9.85 -8.54
C ALA A 26 -27.38 -11.24 -9.19
N HIS A 27 -26.26 -11.41 -9.89
CA HIS A 27 -25.94 -12.64 -10.64
C HIS A 27 -25.17 -13.68 -9.81
N ASP A 28 -24.45 -13.23 -8.78
CA ASP A 28 -23.69 -14.10 -7.88
C ASP A 28 -23.74 -13.59 -6.43
N ARG A 29 -24.42 -14.35 -5.56
CA ARG A 29 -24.61 -13.97 -4.15
C ARG A 29 -23.32 -14.06 -3.32
N ARG A 30 -22.25 -14.68 -3.85
CA ARG A 30 -20.92 -14.73 -3.24
C ARG A 30 -20.09 -13.48 -3.54
N SER A 31 -20.50 -12.71 -4.55
CA SER A 31 -19.78 -11.52 -5.00
C SER A 31 -20.44 -10.24 -4.51
N VAL A 32 -19.62 -9.26 -4.16
CA VAL A 32 -20.05 -7.95 -3.67
C VAL A 32 -19.33 -6.88 -4.48
N ARG A 33 -20.08 -5.88 -4.95
CA ARG A 33 -19.53 -4.70 -5.63
C ARG A 33 -19.38 -3.58 -4.61
N VAL A 34 -18.26 -2.88 -4.68
CA VAL A 34 -17.96 -1.73 -3.83
C VAL A 34 -17.70 -0.53 -4.72
N LYS A 35 -18.24 0.63 -4.34
CA LYS A 35 -18.02 1.91 -5.01
C LYS A 35 -17.66 2.96 -3.97
N VAL A 36 -16.79 3.90 -4.32
CA VAL A 36 -16.54 5.09 -3.49
C VAL A 36 -17.81 5.95 -3.44
N SER A 37 -18.21 6.35 -2.23
CA SER A 37 -19.33 7.28 -2.05
C SER A 37 -18.93 8.71 -2.37
N GLU A 38 -19.88 9.63 -2.44
CA GLU A 38 -19.58 11.06 -2.56
C GLU A 38 -18.70 11.56 -1.39
N LYS A 39 -19.01 11.12 -0.16
CA LYS A 39 -18.18 11.41 1.03
C LYS A 39 -16.77 10.84 0.88
N GLY A 40 -16.64 9.65 0.29
CA GLY A 40 -15.34 9.03 0.01
C GLY A 40 -14.54 9.82 -1.01
N LEU A 41 -15.16 10.29 -2.09
CA LEU A 41 -14.52 11.13 -3.10
C LEU A 41 -14.05 12.46 -2.50
N ASN A 42 -14.90 13.14 -1.72
CA ASN A 42 -14.52 14.38 -1.03
C ASN A 42 -13.34 14.19 -0.07
N LEU A 43 -13.19 13.01 0.54
CA LEU A 43 -12.02 12.69 1.37
C LEU A 43 -10.78 12.45 0.49
N CYS A 44 -10.92 11.75 -0.63
CA CYS A 44 -9.83 11.57 -1.59
C CYS A 44 -9.29 12.93 -2.08
N ASP A 45 -10.17 13.87 -2.44
CA ASP A 45 -9.77 15.21 -2.91
C ASP A 45 -9.00 16.00 -1.82
N GLN A 46 -9.42 15.87 -0.55
CA GLN A 46 -8.72 16.49 0.58
C GLN A 46 -7.33 15.87 0.82
N ILE A 47 -7.22 14.54 0.69
CA ILE A 47 -5.95 13.83 0.80
C ILE A 47 -5.01 14.22 -0.35
N GLU A 48 -5.53 14.30 -1.58
CA GLU A 48 -4.76 14.75 -2.74
C GLU A 48 -4.25 16.18 -2.56
N THR A 49 -5.10 17.09 -2.07
CA THR A 49 -4.70 18.46 -1.75
C THR A 49 -3.63 18.50 -0.66
N LEU A 50 -3.70 17.63 0.35
CA LEU A 50 -2.67 17.50 1.38
C LEU A 50 -1.34 17.03 0.77
N HIS A 51 -1.37 15.97 -0.04
CA HIS A 51 -0.18 15.46 -0.72
C HIS A 51 0.47 16.52 -1.61
N GLN A 52 -0.33 17.27 -2.37
CA GLN A 52 0.20 18.33 -3.23
C GLN A 52 0.93 19.41 -2.42
N ARG A 53 0.37 19.81 -1.27
CA ARG A 53 1.05 20.76 -0.36
C ARG A 53 2.36 20.20 0.17
N HIS A 54 2.41 18.92 0.52
CA HIS A 54 3.65 18.28 0.98
C HIS A 54 4.70 18.22 -0.12
N ILE A 55 4.32 17.83 -1.34
CA ILE A 55 5.23 17.80 -2.50
C ILE A 55 5.81 19.21 -2.76
N THR A 56 4.95 20.23 -2.79
CA THR A 56 5.40 21.62 -2.94
C THR A 56 6.34 22.02 -1.80
N SER A 57 6.01 21.74 -0.54
CA SER A 57 6.87 22.06 0.60
C SER A 57 8.20 21.33 0.57
N MET A 58 8.25 20.07 0.14
CA MET A 58 9.49 19.31 0.03
C MET A 58 10.41 19.86 -1.07
N SER A 59 9.82 20.28 -2.19
CA SER A 59 10.57 20.91 -3.30
C SER A 59 11.23 22.24 -2.94
N GLN A 60 10.81 22.89 -1.83
CA GLN A 60 11.38 24.14 -1.33
C GLN A 60 12.68 23.96 -0.52
N GLY A 61 13.42 22.86 -0.74
CA GLY A 61 14.78 22.68 -0.22
C GLY A 61 14.97 21.50 0.73
N ILE A 62 13.99 20.58 0.84
CA ILE A 62 14.18 19.33 1.58
C ILE A 62 14.71 18.25 0.64
N MET A 63 14.04 18.03 -0.48
CA MET A 63 14.42 17.05 -1.50
C MET A 63 13.97 17.52 -2.88
N THR A 64 14.82 17.31 -3.89
CA THR A 64 14.45 17.52 -5.29
C THR A 64 13.59 16.37 -5.81
N GLN A 65 12.99 16.54 -6.98
CA GLN A 65 12.30 15.45 -7.66
C GLN A 65 13.26 14.28 -7.97
N GLN A 66 14.50 14.57 -8.40
CA GLN A 66 15.48 13.52 -8.66
C GLN A 66 15.85 12.72 -7.40
N ASP A 67 15.93 13.38 -6.24
CA ASP A 67 16.22 12.69 -4.97
C ASP A 67 15.10 11.71 -4.61
N LEU A 68 13.84 12.08 -4.85
CA LEU A 68 12.68 11.22 -4.62
C LEU A 68 12.63 10.04 -5.60
N GLU A 69 12.99 10.27 -6.87
CA GLU A 69 13.10 9.20 -7.87
C GLU A 69 14.18 8.18 -7.50
N LEU A 70 15.36 8.65 -7.08
CA LEU A 70 16.45 7.78 -6.62
C LEU A 70 16.06 7.00 -5.34
N LEU A 71 15.37 7.65 -4.40
CA LEU A 71 14.88 7.01 -3.19
C LEU A 71 13.88 5.90 -3.52
N ASN A 72 12.89 6.17 -4.38
CA ASN A 72 11.92 5.16 -4.81
C ASN A 72 12.59 3.96 -5.49
N GLN A 73 13.56 4.21 -6.37
CA GLN A 73 14.32 3.15 -7.02
C GLN A 73 15.09 2.29 -6.01
N SER A 74 15.68 2.93 -5.01
CA SER A 74 16.42 2.26 -3.94
C SER A 74 15.49 1.41 -3.07
N LEU A 75 14.32 1.94 -2.68
CA LEU A 75 13.31 1.22 -1.91
C LEU A 75 12.75 0.00 -2.67
N HIS A 76 12.45 0.14 -3.96
CA HIS A 76 12.00 -0.99 -4.79
C HIS A 76 13.09 -2.07 -4.95
N THR A 77 14.35 -1.67 -5.03
CA THR A 77 15.47 -2.62 -5.09
C THR A 77 15.57 -3.43 -3.79
N LEU A 78 15.43 -2.76 -2.65
CA LEU A 78 15.41 -3.41 -1.33
C LEU A 78 14.19 -4.33 -1.17
N GLU A 79 13.00 -3.86 -1.55
CA GLU A 79 11.76 -4.65 -1.57
C GLU A 79 11.95 -5.95 -2.36
N ARG A 80 12.49 -5.86 -3.58
CA ARG A 80 12.76 -7.03 -4.42
C ARG A 80 13.79 -7.96 -3.79
N PHE A 81 14.88 -7.42 -3.26
CA PHE A 81 15.90 -8.21 -2.59
C PHE A 81 15.30 -9.03 -1.43
N TRP A 82 14.50 -8.42 -0.57
CA TRP A 82 13.87 -9.13 0.55
C TRP A 82 12.77 -10.10 0.09
N ALA A 83 11.97 -9.74 -0.90
CA ALA A 83 10.96 -10.63 -1.47
C ALA A 83 11.61 -11.89 -2.07
N ASP A 84 12.72 -11.73 -2.80
CA ASP A 84 13.50 -12.84 -3.33
C ASP A 84 14.10 -13.68 -2.18
N ASN A 85 14.66 -13.08 -1.14
CA ASN A 85 15.19 -13.83 0.01
C ASN A 85 14.10 -14.61 0.77
N LEU A 86 12.88 -14.07 0.86
CA LEU A 86 11.75 -14.77 1.49
C LEU A 86 11.19 -15.88 0.60
N ALA A 87 11.15 -15.67 -0.72
CA ALA A 87 10.70 -16.66 -1.70
C ALA A 87 11.72 -17.80 -1.92
N TYR A 88 13.01 -17.49 -1.84
CA TYR A 88 14.13 -18.41 -2.07
C TYR A 88 14.88 -18.78 -0.78
N GLY A 89 14.31 -18.50 0.40
CA GLY A 89 14.89 -18.71 1.74
C GLY A 89 15.27 -20.15 2.11
N ASN A 90 15.39 -21.04 1.13
CA ASN A 90 15.93 -22.38 1.29
C ASN A 90 17.05 -22.73 0.29
N ARG A 91 17.66 -21.75 -0.41
CA ARG A 91 18.95 -21.97 -1.09
C ARG A 91 20.08 -21.33 -0.29
N VAL A 92 20.90 -22.23 0.28
CA VAL A 92 22.21 -21.99 0.87
C VAL A 92 23.00 -21.03 -0.03
N MET A 93 23.38 -19.86 0.51
CA MET A 93 24.37 -19.00 -0.12
C MET A 93 25.72 -19.75 -0.20
N PRO A 94 26.52 -19.60 -1.27
CA PRO A 94 27.72 -20.43 -1.49
C PRO A 94 28.82 -20.36 -0.40
N ASP A 95 28.74 -19.48 0.59
CA ASP A 95 29.80 -19.27 1.58
C ASP A 95 29.39 -19.55 3.04
N GLY A 96 28.37 -20.37 3.28
CA GLY A 96 28.16 -20.99 4.60
C GLY A 96 27.79 -20.03 5.76
N VAL A 97 27.48 -18.77 5.49
CA VAL A 97 26.98 -17.83 6.50
C VAL A 97 25.47 -17.96 6.58
N SER A 98 24.99 -18.63 7.63
CA SER A 98 23.58 -18.67 8.00
C SER A 98 23.22 -17.42 8.79
N VAL A 99 22.26 -16.63 8.28
CA VAL A 99 21.58 -15.62 9.08
C VAL A 99 20.37 -16.29 9.71
N SER A 100 20.47 -16.61 11.01
CA SER A 100 19.34 -17.06 11.81
C SER A 100 18.46 -15.86 12.13
N ALA A 101 17.29 -15.77 11.51
CA ALA A 101 16.24 -14.86 11.97
C ALA A 101 15.55 -15.49 13.20
N ALA A 102 15.77 -14.89 14.37
CA ALA A 102 15.01 -15.15 15.59
C ALA A 102 13.73 -14.33 15.61
#